data_AF-A0A0A9XBA8-F1
#
_entry.id   AF-A0A0A9XBA8-F1
#
_cell.length_a   1.000
_cell.length_b   1.000
_cell.length_c   1.000
_cell.angle_alpha   90.00
_cell.angle_beta   90.00
_cell.angle_gamma   90.00
#
_symmetry.space_group_name_H-M   'P 1'
#
loop_
_entity.id
_entity.type
_entity.pdbx_description
1 polymer ?
#
loop_
_entity_poly.entity_id
_entity_poly.type
_entity_poly.pdbx_seq_one_letter_code
_entity_poly.pdbx_strand_id
1 'polypeptide(L)'
;MDEANAKKVAQLDAQLRDARDNLGDSEVREILFSKTNHYARIGDLEMCLKSNAECATKTLAAGPKLDLAFQRIRLGIAFSDNDIAAKGISDAQRLMKNADW
;
A
#
# COMPACT_ATOMS: atom_id res chain seq x y z
N MET A 1 14.01 -1.82 18.29
CA MET A 1 13.16 -2.10 17.11
C MET A 1 12.78 -0.79 16.42
N ASP A 2 12.41 0.23 17.19
CA ASP A 2 11.90 1.50 16.65
C ASP A 2 12.93 2.30 15.86
N GLU A 3 14.20 2.36 16.29
CA GLU A 3 15.24 3.07 15.53
C GLU A 3 15.51 2.44 14.16
N ALA A 4 15.50 1.11 14.06
CA ALA A 4 15.70 0.41 12.80
C ALA A 4 14.52 0.65 11.83
N ASN A 5 13.29 0.68 12.37
CA ASN A 5 12.08 0.98 11.61
C ASN A 5 12.09 2.45 11.14
N ALA A 6 12.39 3.39 12.04
CA ALA A 6 12.48 4.82 11.72
C ALA A 6 13.55 5.09 10.65
N LYS A 7 14.72 4.45 10.76
CA LYS A 7 15.78 4.54 9.74
C LYS A 7 15.32 3.99 8.40
N LYS A 8 14.58 2.88 8.40
CA LYS A 8 14.05 2.28 7.16
C LYS A 8 13.00 3.17 6.50
N VAL A 9 12.09 3.75 7.29
CA VAL A 9 11.11 4.72 6.81
C VAL A 9 11.79 5.95 6.22
N ALA A 10 12.77 6.53 6.92
CA ALA A 10 13.53 7.67 6.43
C ALA A 10 14.30 7.36 5.13
N GLN A 11 14.86 6.15 4.99
CA GLN A 11 15.48 5.70 3.75
C GLN A 11 14.47 5.66 2.60
N LEU A 12 13.29 5.08 2.83
CA LEU A 12 12.23 4.98 1.83
C LEU A 12 11.68 6.37 1.46
N ASP A 13 11.61 7.30 2.41
CA ASP A 13 11.20 8.69 2.15
C ASP A 13 12.22 9.46 1.31
N ALA A 14 13.52 9.27 1.57
CA ALA A 14 14.57 9.85 0.75
C ALA A 14 14.53 9.29 -0.68
N GLN A 15 14.38 7.97 -0.82
CA GLN A 15 14.22 7.31 -2.11
C GLN A 15 12.97 7.79 -2.85
N LEU A 16 11.86 7.98 -2.14
CA LEU A 16 10.61 8.45 -2.74
C LEU A 16 10.74 9.88 -3.27
N ARG A 17 11.44 10.76 -2.54
CA ARG A 17 11.71 12.13 -3.01
C ARG A 17 12.59 12.12 -4.26
N ASP A 18 13.69 11.39 -4.21
CA ASP A 18 14.59 11.25 -5.35
C ASP A 18 13.87 10.68 -6.58
N ALA A 19 13.03 9.66 -6.39
CA ALA A 19 12.27 9.08 -7.50
C ALA A 19 11.24 10.03 -8.10
N ARG A 20 10.64 10.92 -7.30
CA ARG A 20 9.69 11.94 -7.77
C ARG A 20 10.38 13.03 -8.58
N ASP A 21 11.59 13.42 -8.18
CA ASP A 21 12.33 14.51 -8.81
C ASP A 21 13.12 14.04 -10.05
N ASN A 22 13.63 12.80 -10.02
CA ASN A 22 14.66 12.34 -10.98
C ASN A 22 14.31 11.08 -11.78
N LEU A 23 13.34 10.26 -11.34
CA LEU A 23 13.02 8.97 -12.00
C LEU A 23 11.70 9.06 -12.76
N GLY A 24 10.61 8.54 -12.20
CA GLY A 24 9.33 8.42 -12.89
C GLY A 24 8.26 7.72 -12.05
N ASP A 25 7.04 7.70 -12.58
CA ASP A 25 5.87 7.17 -11.88
C ASP A 25 5.97 5.67 -11.53
N SER A 26 6.69 4.88 -12.34
CA SER A 26 6.89 3.44 -12.10
C SER A 26 7.73 3.20 -10.85
N GLU A 27 8.88 3.87 -10.74
CA GLU A 27 9.80 3.79 -9.59
C GLU A 27 9.15 4.35 -8.33
N VAL A 28 8.43 5.47 -8.46
CA VAL A 28 7.63 6.04 -7.37
C VAL A 28 6.63 5.02 -6.84
N ARG A 29 5.92 4.31 -7.72
CA ARG A 29 4.95 3.27 -7.32
C ARG A 29 5.62 2.10 -6.61
N GLU A 30 6.78 1.64 -7.07
CA GLU A 30 7.51 0.53 -6.41
C GLU A 30 8.01 0.89 -5.01
N ILE A 31 8.49 2.12 -4.83
CA ILE A 31 8.92 2.62 -3.53
C ILE A 31 7.70 2.77 -2.60
N LEU A 32 6.58 3.29 -3.10
CA LEU A 32 5.32 3.38 -2.34
C LEU A 32 4.81 2.00 -1.90
N PHE A 33 4.89 1.01 -2.78
CA PHE A 33 4.52 -0.37 -2.46
C PHE A 33 5.44 -0.95 -1.36
N SER A 34 6.75 -0.72 -1.49
CA SER A 34 7.75 -1.15 -0.50
C SER A 34 7.52 -0.50 0.87
N LYS A 35 7.17 0.80 0.88
CA LYS A 35 6.82 1.55 2.08
C LYS A 35 5.55 1.02 2.74
N THR A 36 4.53 0.72 1.93
CA THR A 36 3.28 0.11 2.41
C THR A 36 3.52 -1.26 3.05
N ASN A 37 4.31 -2.12 2.40
CA ASN A 37 4.67 -3.42 2.97
C ASN A 37 5.48 -3.30 4.26
N HIS A 38 6.34 -2.29 4.37
CA HIS A 38 7.08 -2.05 5.60
C HIS A 38 6.14 -1.69 6.75
N TYR A 39 5.21 -0.74 6.55
CA TYR A 39 4.22 -0.37 7.57
C TYR A 39 3.34 -1.54 7.97
N ALA A 40 2.85 -2.33 7.01
CA ALA A 40 2.10 -3.55 7.29
C ALA A 40 2.90 -4.54 8.16
N ARG A 41 4.20 -4.68 7.90
CA ARG A 41 5.08 -5.60 8.64
C ARG A 41 5.36 -5.15 10.07
N ILE A 42 5.45 -3.84 10.32
CA ILE A 42 5.69 -3.29 11.67
C ILE A 42 4.39 -3.04 12.45
N GLY A 43 3.23 -3.23 11.81
CA GLY A 43 1.92 -3.06 12.45
C GLY A 43 1.45 -1.60 12.58
N ASP A 44 2.04 -0.68 11.80
CA ASP A 44 1.58 0.70 11.76
C ASP A 44 0.40 0.83 10.79
N LEU A 45 -0.81 0.61 11.31
CA LEU A 45 -2.04 0.58 10.51
C LEU A 45 -2.32 1.93 9.83
N GLU A 46 -2.19 3.04 10.55
CA GLU A 46 -2.54 4.36 10.03
C GLU A 46 -1.63 4.74 8.86
N MET A 47 -0.32 4.57 9.02
CA MET A 47 0.62 4.89 7.96
C MET A 47 0.52 3.91 6.79
N CYS A 48 0.23 2.63 7.07
CA CYS A 48 0.00 1.65 6.02
C CYS A 48 -1.22 2.02 5.17
N LEU A 49 -2.33 2.46 5.76
CA LEU A 49 -3.52 2.84 5.01
C LEU A 49 -3.28 4.09 4.15
N LYS A 50 -2.54 5.07 4.67
CA LYS A 50 -2.15 6.27 3.93
C LYS A 50 -1.27 5.92 2.72
N SER A 51 -0.21 5.13 2.93
CA SER A 51 0.69 4.75 1.84
C SER A 51 0.02 3.80 0.84
N ASN A 52 -0.87 2.91 1.30
CA ASN A 52 -1.65 2.02 0.44
C ASN A 52 -2.58 2.84 -0.49
N ALA A 53 -3.27 3.85 0.04
CA ALA A 53 -4.11 4.74 -0.76
C ALA A 53 -3.28 5.50 -1.80
N GLU A 54 -2.13 6.05 -1.40
CA GLU A 54 -1.21 6.72 -2.32
C GLU A 54 -0.71 5.78 -3.43
N CYS A 55 -0.26 4.58 -3.06
CA CYS A 55 0.20 3.56 -4.00
C CYS A 55 -0.90 3.16 -4.99
N ALA A 56 -2.16 3.08 -4.54
CA ALA A 56 -3.29 2.74 -5.39
C ALA A 56 -3.53 3.81 -6.48
N THR A 57 -3.34 5.10 -6.16
CA THR A 57 -3.49 6.19 -7.14
C THR A 57 -2.43 6.14 -8.25
N LYS A 58 -1.23 5.67 -7.93
CA LYS A 58 -0.10 5.52 -8.87
C LYS A 58 -0.08 4.17 -9.59
N THR A 59 -0.95 3.25 -9.21
CA THR A 59 -1.08 1.95 -9.86
C THR A 59 -2.09 2.04 -10.97
N LEU A 60 -1.77 1.53 -12.17
CA LEU A 60 -2.69 1.53 -13.30
C LEU A 60 -3.41 0.18 -13.45
N ALA A 61 -2.63 -0.90 -13.47
CA ALA A 61 -3.10 -2.26 -13.69
C ALA A 61 -4.05 -2.76 -12.59
N ALA A 62 -5.08 -3.52 -12.99
CA ALA A 62 -6.08 -4.04 -12.07
C ALA A 62 -5.52 -5.07 -11.07
N GLY A 63 -4.59 -5.92 -11.51
CA GLY A 63 -3.95 -6.94 -10.64
C GLY A 63 -3.26 -6.33 -9.41
N PRO A 64 -2.29 -5.42 -9.56
CA PRO A 64 -1.64 -4.81 -8.41
C PRO A 64 -2.57 -3.93 -7.56
N LYS A 65 -3.64 -3.34 -8.14
CA LYS A 65 -4.69 -2.68 -7.33
C LYS A 65 -5.45 -3.69 -6.47
N LEU A 66 -5.71 -4.89 -7.00
CA LEU A 66 -6.36 -5.96 -6.28
C LEU A 66 -5.49 -6.46 -5.12
N ASP A 67 -4.17 -6.55 -5.31
CA ASP A 67 -3.23 -6.88 -4.23
C ASP A 67 -3.28 -5.86 -3.08
N LEU A 68 -3.36 -4.56 -3.40
CA LEU A 68 -3.53 -3.50 -2.39
C LEU A 68 -4.86 -3.61 -1.65
N ALA A 69 -5.94 -4.01 -2.34
CA ALA A 69 -7.23 -4.29 -1.71
C ALA A 69 -7.15 -5.50 -0.77
N PHE A 70 -6.51 -6.60 -1.18
CA PHE A 70 -6.28 -7.77 -0.32
C PHE A 70 -5.40 -7.45 0.89
N GLN A 71 -4.43 -6.55 0.76
CA GLN A 71 -3.64 -6.07 1.89
C GLN A 71 -4.52 -5.36 2.92
N ARG A 72 -5.45 -4.48 2.49
CA ARG A 72 -6.42 -3.84 3.39
C ARG A 72 -7.30 -4.86 4.10
N ILE A 73 -7.79 -5.88 3.40
CA ILE A 73 -8.59 -6.94 4.00
C ILE A 73 -7.82 -7.66 5.11
N ARG A 74 -6.58 -8.08 4.81
CA ARG A 74 -5.71 -8.76 5.80
C ARG A 74 -5.44 -7.89 7.02
N LEU A 75 -5.19 -6.59 6.81
CA LEU A 75 -4.98 -5.64 7.91
C LEU A 75 -6.24 -5.43 8.74
N GLY A 76 -7.41 -5.24 8.11
CA GLY A 76 -8.68 -5.13 8.83
C GLY A 76 -8.94 -6.34 9.72
N ILE A 77 -8.70 -7.55 9.20
CA ILE A 77 -8.83 -8.78 10.01
C ILE A 77 -7.79 -8.81 11.15
N ALA A 78 -6.52 -8.51 10.86
CA ALA A 78 -5.44 -8.55 11.85
C ALA A 78 -5.64 -7.57 13.02
N PHE A 79 -6.20 -6.39 12.74
CA PHE A 79 -6.49 -5.35 13.73
C PHE A 79 -7.94 -5.39 14.25
N SER A 80 -8.74 -6.40 13.85
CA SER A 80 -10.16 -6.53 14.19
C SER A 80 -11.01 -5.30 13.81
N ASP A 81 -10.61 -4.59 12.75
CA ASP A 81 -11.35 -3.49 12.16
C ASP A 81 -12.11 -3.99 10.92
N ASN A 82 -13.39 -4.32 11.15
CA ASN A 82 -14.27 -4.85 10.12
C ASN A 82 -14.59 -3.81 9.04
N ASP A 83 -14.51 -2.52 9.33
CA ASP A 83 -14.80 -1.47 8.36
C ASP A 83 -13.69 -1.38 7.31
N ILE A 84 -12.43 -1.50 7.75
CA ILE A 84 -11.28 -1.59 6.83
C ILE A 84 -11.40 -2.84 5.96
N ALA A 85 -11.74 -3.98 6.55
CA ALA A 85 -11.89 -5.23 5.80
C ALA A 85 -13.03 -5.14 4.78
N ALA A 86 -14.20 -4.63 5.17
CA ALA A 86 -15.36 -4.47 4.31
C ALA A 86 -15.10 -3.52 3.13
N LYS A 87 -14.37 -2.42 3.36
CA LYS A 87 -13.93 -1.51 2.28
C LYS A 87 -13.00 -2.22 1.30
N GLY A 88 -12.02 -2.97 1.81
CA GLY A 88 -11.11 -3.75 0.97
C GLY A 88 -11.84 -4.80 0.11
N ILE A 89 -12.84 -5.49 0.67
CA ILE A 89 -13.68 -6.44 -0.07
C ILE A 89 -14.46 -5.72 -1.17
N SER A 90 -15.06 -4.58 -0.86
CA SER A 90 -15.84 -3.79 -1.82
C SER A 90 -14.98 -3.30 -2.99
N ASP A 91 -13.77 -2.82 -2.70
CA ASP A 91 -12.79 -2.40 -3.72
C ASP A 91 -12.38 -3.60 -4.61
N ALA A 92 -12.09 -4.75 -4.00
CA ALA A 92 -11.73 -5.97 -4.72
C ALA A 92 -12.85 -6.44 -5.66
N GLN A 93 -14.10 -6.47 -5.17
CA GLN A 93 -15.26 -6.82 -5.99
C GLN A 93 -15.42 -5.88 -7.18
N ARG A 94 -15.22 -4.57 -6.98
CA ARG A 94 -15.30 -3.59 -8.07
C ARG A 94 -14.23 -3.82 -9.14
N LEU A 95 -13.00 -4.16 -8.74
CA LEU A 95 -11.90 -4.45 -9.65
C LEU A 95 -12.13 -5.75 -10.42
N MET A 96 -12.67 -6.78 -9.76
CA MET A 96 -12.96 -8.08 -10.37
C MET A 96 -14.12 -8.05 -11.37
N LYS A 97 -15.08 -7.12 -11.25
CA LYS A 97 -16.20 -7.00 -12.21
C LYS A 97 -15.78 -6.79 -13.67
N ASN A 98 -14.58 -6.24 -13.89
CA ASN A 98 -14.01 -6.02 -15.22
C ASN A 98 -12.94 -7.05 -15.57
N ALA A 99 -12.67 -8.02 -14.70
CA ALA A 99 -11.76 -9.11 -14.97
C ALA A 99 -12.58 -10.24 -15.59
N ASP A 100 -12.24 -10.62 -16.82
CA ASP A 100 -12.74 -11.87 -17.39
C ASP A 100 -12.23 -13.00 -16.49
N TRP A 101 -13.19 -13.69 -15.86
CA TRP A 101 -13.00 -14.92 -15.12
C TRP A 101 -13.77 -16.04 -15.81
#